data_AF-A0A6B3IBR4-F1
#
_entry.id   AF-A0A6B3IBR4-F1
#
_cell.length_a   1.000
_cell.length_b   1.000
_cell.length_c   1.000
_cell.angle_alpha   90.00
_cell.angle_beta   90.00
_cell.angle_gamma   90.00
#
_symmetry.space_group_name_H-M   'P 1'
#
loop_
_entity.id
_entity.type
_entity.pdbx_description
1 polymer ?
#
loop_
_entity_poly.entity_id
_entity_poly.type
_entity_poly.pdbx_seq_one_letter_code
_entity_poly.pdbx_strand_id
1 'polypeptide(L)'
;PPAPGVTHVMAWAEYGYSANLRLSDFTAPTTLLATHRGGEPLTAEHGSPLRLVVPHLYGYKSPKWLRGIEYLTADRPGFWEERGYHLIGDVWAGRRYA
;
A
#
# COMPACT_ATOMS: atom_id res chain seq x y z
N PRO A 1 -13.31 -14.15 3.37
CA PRO A 1 -13.40 -12.68 3.62
C PRO A 1 -12.66 -12.36 4.94
N PRO A 2 -12.12 -11.14 5.13
CA PRO A 2 -11.52 -10.77 6.42
C PRO A 2 -12.55 -10.82 7.56
N ALA A 3 -12.07 -10.96 8.80
CA ALA A 3 -12.95 -10.96 9.98
C ALA A 3 -13.67 -9.60 10.13
N PRO A 4 -14.87 -9.54 10.75
CA PRO A 4 -15.68 -8.32 10.82
C PRO A 4 -14.98 -7.09 11.44
N GLY A 5 -14.02 -7.30 12.34
CA GLY A 5 -13.30 -6.21 13.01
C GLY A 5 -12.12 -5.63 12.22
N VAL A 6 -11.83 -6.13 11.02
CA VAL A 6 -10.69 -5.67 10.22
C VAL A 6 -11.02 -4.31 9.61
N THR A 7 -10.19 -3.32 9.93
CA THR A 7 -10.35 -1.93 9.47
C THR A 7 -9.18 -1.46 8.61
N HIS A 8 -8.02 -2.11 8.74
CA HIS A 8 -6.77 -1.74 8.06
C HIS A 8 -6.05 -2.98 7.54
N VAL A 9 -5.06 -2.75 6.68
CA VAL A 9 -4.07 -3.75 6.30
C VAL A 9 -2.67 -3.19 6.46
N MET A 10 -1.71 -4.06 6.78
CA MET A 10 -0.30 -3.80 6.55
C MET A 10 0.14 -4.55 5.29
N ALA A 11 0.62 -3.81 4.30
CA ALA A 11 1.25 -4.36 3.12
C ALA A 11 2.76 -4.48 3.36
N TRP A 12 3.25 -5.71 3.45
CA TRP A 12 4.66 -6.04 3.65
C TRP A 12 5.37 -6.25 2.32
N ALA A 13 6.55 -5.67 2.17
CA ALA A 13 7.39 -5.76 0.99
C ALA A 13 8.84 -6.11 1.33
N GLU A 14 9.64 -6.36 0.31
CA GLU A 14 11.07 -6.65 0.46
C GLU A 14 11.83 -5.58 1.24
N TYR A 15 12.99 -5.98 1.78
CA TYR A 15 13.91 -5.12 2.52
C TYR A 15 13.29 -4.41 3.74
N GLY A 16 12.28 -5.03 4.36
CA GLY A 16 11.62 -4.51 5.56
C GLY A 16 10.68 -3.33 5.29
N TYR A 17 10.31 -3.08 4.03
CA TYR A 17 9.35 -2.04 3.70
C TYR A 17 7.93 -2.44 4.12
N SER A 18 7.18 -1.48 4.65
CA SER A 18 5.77 -1.67 5.01
C SER A 18 4.94 -0.42 4.71
N ALA A 19 3.68 -0.61 4.35
CA ALA A 19 2.72 0.47 4.17
C ALA A 19 1.38 0.10 4.80
N ASN A 20 0.91 0.92 5.74
CA ASN A 20 -0.42 0.79 6.30
C ASN A 20 -1.47 1.42 5.39
N LEU A 21 -2.63 0.78 5.28
CA LEU A 21 -3.75 1.26 4.47
C LEU A 21 -5.05 1.01 5.24
N ARG A 22 -6.03 1.91 5.08
CA ARG A 22 -7.42 1.57 5.43
C ARG A 22 -7.85 0.40 4.54
N LEU A 23 -8.65 -0.52 5.09
CA LEU A 23 -9.19 -1.63 4.31
C LEU A 23 -9.96 -1.12 3.09
N SER A 24 -10.68 -0.01 3.23
CA SER A 24 -11.41 0.65 2.14
C SER A 24 -10.50 1.17 1.01
N ASP A 25 -9.29 1.63 1.32
CA ASP A 25 -8.32 2.03 0.28
C ASP A 25 -7.72 0.80 -0.41
N PHE A 26 -7.39 -0.23 0.37
CA PHE A 26 -6.84 -1.49 -0.16
C PHE A 26 -7.84 -2.23 -1.06
N THR A 27 -9.13 -2.20 -0.73
CA THR A 27 -10.19 -2.84 -1.52
C THR A 27 -10.92 -1.89 -2.47
N ALA A 28 -10.39 -0.68 -2.69
CA ALA A 28 -10.99 0.25 -3.63
C ALA A 28 -11.00 -0.37 -5.06
N PRO A 29 -12.03 -0.12 -5.88
CA PRO A 29 -12.11 -0.66 -7.24
C PRO A 29 -10.91 -0.30 -8.14
N THR A 30 -10.20 0.78 -7.81
CA THR A 30 -9.03 1.28 -8.53
C THR A 30 -7.70 0.75 -7.97
N THR A 31 -7.71 0.08 -6.82
CA THR A 31 -6.50 -0.49 -6.21
C THR A 31 -6.17 -1.83 -6.87
N LEU A 32 -4.91 -2.02 -7.23
CA LEU A 32 -4.48 -3.14 -8.05
C LEU A 32 -3.24 -3.82 -7.46
N LEU A 33 -3.25 -5.14 -7.52
CA LEU A 33 -2.04 -5.96 -7.46
C LEU A 33 -1.54 -6.16 -8.89
N ALA A 34 -0.51 -5.39 -9.26
CA ALA A 34 0.00 -5.36 -10.62
C ALA A 34 1.16 -6.32 -10.81
N THR A 35 1.10 -7.11 -11.88
CA THR A 35 2.18 -8.00 -12.38
C THR A 35 2.74 -7.51 -13.72
N HIS A 36 2.03 -6.60 -14.40
CA HIS A 36 2.37 -6.07 -15.72
C HIS A 36 2.21 -4.55 -15.77
N ARG A 37 2.93 -3.91 -16.70
CA ARG A 37 2.78 -2.50 -17.05
C ARG A 37 2.86 -2.35 -18.57
N GLY A 38 1.78 -1.86 -19.18
CA GLY A 38 1.72 -1.68 -20.64
C GLY A 38 1.77 -3.00 -21.41
N GLY A 39 1.18 -4.07 -20.86
CA GLY A 39 1.18 -5.41 -21.46
C GLY A 39 2.40 -6.26 -21.11
N GLU A 40 3.51 -5.65 -20.70
CA GLU A 40 4.76 -6.35 -20.38
C GLU A 40 4.88 -6.66 -18.89
N PRO A 41 5.54 -7.77 -18.49
CA PRO A 41 5.84 -8.06 -17.09
C PRO A 41 6.58 -6.90 -16.42
N LEU A 42 6.34 -6.69 -15.13
CA LEU A 42 7.07 -5.66 -14.39
C LEU A 42 8.58 -5.94 -14.43
N THR A 43 9.37 -4.89 -14.63
CA THR A 43 10.82 -4.94 -14.39
C THR A 43 11.08 -4.92 -12.88
N ALA A 44 12.28 -5.33 -12.47
CA ALA A 44 12.69 -5.29 -11.06
C ALA A 44 12.51 -3.88 -10.46
N GLU A 45 12.91 -2.84 -11.19
CA GLU A 45 12.74 -1.44 -10.78
C GLU A 45 11.27 -1.05 -10.55
N HIS A 46 10.35 -1.60 -11.36
CA HIS A 46 8.92 -1.36 -11.22
C HIS A 46 8.22 -2.25 -10.20
N GLY A 47 8.92 -3.20 -9.58
CA GLY A 47 8.37 -4.02 -8.49
C GLY A 47 8.06 -5.47 -8.84
N SER A 48 8.70 -6.02 -9.88
CA SER A 48 8.57 -7.45 -10.23
C SER A 48 8.82 -8.39 -9.04
N PRO A 49 8.06 -9.47 -8.85
CA PRO A 49 6.99 -9.95 -9.73
C PRO A 49 5.61 -9.32 -9.43
N LEU A 50 5.48 -8.61 -8.30
CA LEU A 50 4.19 -8.12 -7.82
C LEU A 50 4.38 -6.80 -7.05
N ARG A 51 3.55 -5.81 -7.38
CA ARG A 51 3.44 -4.58 -6.60
C ARG A 51 1.99 -4.26 -6.25
N LEU A 52 1.81 -3.49 -5.20
CA LEU A 52 0.56 -2.80 -4.93
C LEU A 52 0.54 -1.43 -5.63
N VAL A 53 -0.61 -1.02 -6.14
CA VAL A 53 -0.87 0.30 -6.70
C VAL A 53 -2.18 0.82 -6.11
N VAL A 54 -2.12 1.96 -5.41
CA VAL A 54 -3.27 2.64 -4.80
C VAL A 54 -3.35 4.06 -5.40
N PRO A 55 -4.08 4.25 -6.52
CA PRO A 55 -3.92 5.45 -7.35
C PRO A 55 -4.26 6.79 -6.68
N HIS A 56 -5.15 6.79 -5.68
CA HIS A 56 -5.59 8.01 -4.99
C HIS A 56 -4.71 8.41 -3.81
N LEU A 57 -3.71 7.59 -3.46
CA LEU A 57 -2.76 7.87 -2.38
C LEU A 57 -1.35 8.12 -2.93
N TYR A 58 -0.51 8.80 -2.15
CA TYR A 58 0.88 9.05 -2.49
C TYR A 58 1.64 7.73 -2.68
N GLY A 59 2.64 7.75 -3.57
CA GLY A 59 3.32 6.54 -4.03
C GLY A 59 3.96 5.67 -2.93
N TYR A 60 4.25 6.23 -1.75
CA TYR A 60 4.74 5.46 -0.61
C TYR A 60 3.70 4.45 -0.07
N LYS A 61 2.42 4.65 -0.36
CA LYS A 61 1.34 3.71 -0.08
C LYS A 61 1.23 2.56 -1.08
N SER A 62 2.06 2.56 -2.14
CA SER A 62 2.05 1.59 -3.24
C SER A 62 3.35 0.76 -3.30
N PRO A 63 3.59 -0.14 -2.33
CA PRO A 63 4.82 -0.91 -2.21
C PRO A 63 5.14 -1.74 -3.46
N LYS A 64 6.41 -1.70 -3.84
CA LYS A 64 7.03 -2.62 -4.81
C LYS A 64 7.44 -3.90 -4.09
N TRP A 65 7.55 -5.01 -4.83
CA TRP A 65 8.05 -6.29 -4.28
C TRP A 65 7.21 -6.79 -3.10
N LEU A 66 5.88 -6.82 -3.30
CA LEU A 66 4.92 -7.19 -2.26
C LEU A 66 5.09 -8.66 -1.83
N ARG A 67 5.12 -8.90 -0.51
CA ARG A 67 5.35 -10.21 0.11
C ARG A 67 4.21 -10.70 1.00
N GLY A 68 3.43 -9.80 1.58
CA GLY A 68 2.34 -10.21 2.46
C GLY A 68 1.34 -9.11 2.72
N ILE A 69 0.12 -9.52 3.05
CA ILE A 69 -0.96 -8.66 3.53
C ILE A 69 -1.36 -9.17 4.91
N GLU A 70 -1.19 -8.33 5.92
CA GLU A 70 -1.65 -8.59 7.29
C GLU A 70 -2.93 -7.78 7.54
N TYR A 71 -3.99 -8.45 7.97
CA TYR A 71 -5.22 -7.77 8.37
C TYR A 71 -5.08 -7.21 9.78
N LEU A 72 -5.51 -5.97 9.96
CA LEU A 72 -5.42 -5.24 11.23
C LEU A 72 -6.80 -4.76 11.68
N THR A 73 -7.03 -4.80 13.00
CA THR A 73 -8.26 -4.28 13.62
C THR A 73 -8.16 -2.81 14.02
N ALA A 74 -6.95 -2.23 14.00
CA ALA A 74 -6.67 -0.83 14.25
C ALA A 74 -5.54 -0.34 13.33
N ASP A 75 -5.43 0.97 13.14
CA ASP A 75 -4.34 1.55 12.36
C ASP A 75 -3.00 1.37 13.09
N ARG A 76 -1.94 1.12 12.32
CA ARG A 76 -0.56 0.96 12.81
C ARG A 76 0.38 1.60 11.79
N PRO A 77 1.26 2.54 12.18
CA PRO A 77 2.22 3.16 11.27
C PRO A 77 3.06 2.12 10.50
N GLY A 78 3.29 2.38 9.21
CA GLY A 78 4.24 1.66 8.39
C GLY A 78 5.59 2.40 8.31
N PHE A 79 6.39 2.02 7.31
CA PHE A 79 7.77 2.49 7.18
C PHE A 79 7.88 4.02 7.11
N TRP A 80 7.06 4.69 6.30
CA TRP A 80 7.16 6.13 6.11
C TRP A 80 6.42 6.93 7.18
N GLU A 81 5.34 6.37 7.72
CA GLU A 81 4.51 7.01 8.74
C GLU A 81 5.27 7.13 10.06
N GLU A 82 6.09 6.13 10.41
CA GLU A 82 7.07 6.22 11.50
C GLU A 82 8.13 7.32 11.29
N ARG A 83 8.25 7.84 10.07
CA ARG A 83 9.26 8.83 9.65
C ARG A 83 8.64 10.18 9.27
N GLY A 84 7.45 10.47 9.80
CA GLY A 84 6.80 11.78 9.67
C GLY A 84 5.93 11.94 8.41
N TYR A 85 5.66 10.86 7.68
CA TYR A 85 4.68 10.90 6.59
C TYR A 85 3.27 10.71 7.12
N HIS A 86 2.30 11.24 6.38
CA HIS A 86 0.91 11.21 6.79
C HIS A 86 0.34 9.78 6.77
N LEU A 87 -0.48 9.42 7.78
CA LEU A 87 -1.09 8.10 7.91
C LEU A 87 -1.96 7.69 6.71
N ILE A 88 -2.76 8.61 6.16
CA ILE A 88 -3.55 8.35 4.94
C ILE A 88 -2.73 8.54 3.65
N GLY A 89 -2.06 9.67 3.46
CA GLY A 89 -1.33 9.94 2.22
C GLY A 89 -2.20 10.36 1.04
N ASP A 90 -3.33 11.04 1.26
CA ASP A 90 -4.23 11.48 0.19
C ASP A 90 -3.58 12.56 -0.69
N VAL A 91 -3.49 12.31 -2.00
CA VAL A 91 -2.83 13.20 -2.97
C VAL A 91 -3.62 14.50 -3.18
N TRP A 92 -4.95 14.40 -3.22
CA TRP A 92 -5.84 15.52 -3.54
C TRP A 92 -6.02 16.47 -2.36
N ALA A 93 -5.98 15.92 -1.14
CA ALA A 93 -5.99 16.70 0.08
C ALA A 93 -4.61 17.24 0.50
N GLY A 94 -3.55 16.99 -0.29
CA GLY A 94 -2.19 17.46 0.01
C GLY A 94 -1.57 16.84 1.27
N ARG A 95 -2.04 15.66 1.69
CA ARG A 95 -1.68 15.01 2.95
C ARG A 95 -0.39 14.20 2.81
N ARG A 96 0.73 14.87 2.57
CA ARG A 96 2.04 14.20 2.38
C ARG A 96 2.76 13.90 3.69
N TYR A 97 2.74 14.86 4.62
CA TYR A 97 3.43 14.78 5.90
C TYR A 97 2.44 14.89 7.07
N ALA A 98 2.86 14.42 8.24
CA ALA A 98 2.12 14.52 9.49
C ALA A 98 2.12 15.94 10.07
#